data_AF-X0XM36-F1
#
_entry.id   AF-X0XM36-F1
#
_cell.length_a   1.000
_cell.length_b   1.000
_cell.length_c   1.000
_cell.angle_alpha   90.00
_cell.angle_beta   90.00
_cell.angle_gamma   90.00
#
_symmetry.space_group_name_H-M   'P 1'
#
loop_
_entity.id
_entity.type
_entity.pdbx_description
1 polymer ?
#
loop_
_entity_poly.entity_id
_entity_poly.type
_entity_poly.pdbx_seq_one_letter_code
_entity_poly.pdbx_strand_id
1 'polypeptide(L)'
;MSPGYVTGSGPQASYGPGYWVEGVELVSGGGHAAVVLHGSDGWGLLAAWRARRQYIWAAGERNVFGILRFLFARAGLEFSSVGSSSESANLYPAFTVHPGESGLTAVRRLLAFLPDVIYLRGEFAFLKEPLATESAAYAYGTEHALLRGRYRAGAVEPNRAQVFGDEVFAERLDWPGVEAVYDRLVQVHDQTLTSVAQAEDRGDAVLRKAALAAANGEIVVPVNCGQELYDVIEVT
;
A
#
# COMPACT_ATOMS: atom_id res chain seq x y z
N MET A 1 -15.19 -11.73 -12.68
CA MET A 1 -16.54 -11.90 -12.09
C MET A 1 -16.61 -11.02 -10.86
N SER A 2 -17.64 -10.18 -10.74
CA SER A 2 -17.88 -9.35 -9.56
C SER A 2 -18.88 -10.06 -8.66
N PRO A 3 -18.48 -10.56 -7.48
CA PRO A 3 -19.41 -11.20 -6.56
C PRO A 3 -20.40 -10.16 -6.00
N GLY A 4 -21.65 -10.56 -5.78
CA GLY A 4 -22.71 -9.66 -5.37
C GLY A 4 -23.97 -10.38 -4.91
N TYR A 5 -24.95 -9.61 -4.45
CA TYR A 5 -26.25 -10.09 -4.01
C TYR A 5 -27.34 -9.04 -4.27
N VAL A 6 -28.59 -9.47 -4.30
CA VAL A 6 -29.74 -8.57 -4.47
C VAL A 6 -30.22 -8.11 -3.10
N THR A 7 -30.35 -6.81 -2.93
CA THR A 7 -30.89 -6.17 -1.72
C THR A 7 -32.25 -5.53 -1.99
N GLY A 8 -32.93 -5.04 -0.95
CA GLY A 8 -34.12 -4.19 -1.10
C GLY A 8 -33.85 -2.88 -1.87
N SER A 9 -32.60 -2.45 -1.97
CA SER A 9 -32.15 -1.28 -2.75
C SER A 9 -31.69 -1.65 -4.17
N GLY A 10 -31.83 -2.91 -4.58
CA GLY A 10 -31.39 -3.43 -5.88
C GLY A 10 -30.13 -4.29 -5.82
N PRO A 11 -29.62 -4.73 -6.98
CA PRO A 11 -28.40 -5.53 -7.08
C PRO A 11 -27.18 -4.73 -6.59
N GLN A 12 -26.40 -5.33 -5.69
CA GLN A 12 -25.11 -4.80 -5.24
C GLN A 12 -24.00 -5.79 -5.60
N ALA A 13 -22.82 -5.28 -5.95
CA ALA A 13 -21.66 -6.09 -6.30
C ALA A 13 -20.37 -5.42 -5.84
N SER A 14 -19.39 -6.23 -5.44
CA SER A 14 -18.01 -5.78 -5.24
C SER A 14 -17.26 -5.89 -6.56
N TYR A 15 -16.58 -4.82 -6.96
CA TYR A 15 -15.70 -4.85 -8.11
C TYR A 15 -14.47 -5.67 -7.75
N GLY A 16 -14.30 -6.81 -8.42
CA GLY A 16 -13.07 -7.61 -8.30
C GLY A 16 -11.85 -6.87 -8.86
N PRO A 17 -10.64 -7.43 -8.66
CA PRO A 17 -9.43 -6.86 -9.22
C PRO A 17 -9.51 -6.71 -10.74
N GLY A 18 -9.02 -5.57 -11.26
CA GLY A 18 -8.92 -5.29 -12.68
C GLY A 18 -7.62 -5.85 -13.26
N TYR A 19 -7.70 -6.43 -14.47
CA TYR A 19 -6.56 -7.01 -15.17
C TYR A 19 -6.51 -6.51 -16.62
N TRP A 20 -5.30 -6.33 -17.13
CA TRP A 20 -5.02 -6.10 -18.55
C TRP A 20 -4.64 -7.43 -19.18
N VAL A 21 -5.30 -7.78 -20.28
CA VAL A 21 -5.01 -9.02 -21.01
C VAL A 21 -3.69 -8.85 -21.77
N GLU A 22 -2.75 -9.73 -21.48
CA GLU A 22 -1.42 -9.77 -22.10
C GLU A 22 -1.26 -10.98 -23.04
N GLY A 23 -2.10 -12.00 -22.89
CA GLY A 23 -2.06 -13.18 -23.72
C GLY A 23 -3.39 -13.92 -23.75
N VAL A 24 -3.63 -14.63 -24.85
CA VAL A 24 -4.79 -15.49 -25.04
C VAL A 24 -4.29 -16.83 -25.53
N GLU A 25 -4.64 -17.89 -24.80
CA GLU A 25 -4.29 -19.26 -25.14
C GLU A 25 -5.56 -20.06 -25.38
N LEU A 26 -5.61 -20.77 -26.51
CA LEU A 26 -6.69 -21.69 -26.85
C LEU A 26 -6.21 -23.13 -26.58
N VAL A 27 -6.87 -23.79 -25.64
CA VAL A 27 -6.62 -25.20 -25.32
C VAL A 27 -7.77 -26.03 -25.89
N SER A 28 -7.46 -27.02 -26.72
CA SER A 28 -8.44 -27.91 -27.35
C SER A 28 -7.92 -29.34 -27.39
N GLY A 29 -8.70 -30.28 -26.86
CA GLY A 29 -8.34 -31.70 -26.84
C GLY A 29 -9.18 -32.51 -25.82
N GLY A 30 -9.31 -33.82 -26.05
CA GLY A 30 -9.98 -34.71 -25.09
C GLY A 30 -11.47 -34.43 -24.83
N GLY A 31 -12.18 -33.83 -25.78
CA GLY A 31 -13.60 -33.45 -25.63
C GLY A 31 -13.82 -32.14 -24.86
N HIS A 32 -12.76 -31.39 -24.58
CA HIS A 32 -12.81 -30.10 -23.92
C HIS A 32 -12.15 -29.02 -24.78
N ALA A 33 -12.68 -27.80 -24.68
CA ALA A 33 -12.08 -26.59 -25.20
C ALA A 33 -12.16 -25.49 -24.14
N ALA A 34 -11.03 -24.80 -23.91
CA ALA A 34 -10.92 -23.67 -23.01
C ALA A 34 -10.17 -22.52 -23.68
N VAL A 35 -10.54 -21.30 -23.27
CA VAL A 35 -9.76 -20.09 -23.51
C VAL A 35 -9.17 -19.66 -22.18
N VAL A 36 -7.86 -19.53 -22.13
CA VAL A 36 -7.12 -19.03 -20.97
C VAL A 36 -6.67 -17.60 -21.29
N LEU A 37 -7.10 -16.66 -20.44
CA LEU A 37 -6.65 -15.27 -20.51
C LEU A 37 -5.49 -15.09 -19.52
N HIS A 38 -4.34 -14.70 -20.03
CA HIS A 38 -3.19 -14.30 -19.24
C HIS A 38 -3.23 -12.78 -19.10
N GLY A 39 -3.06 -12.26 -17.89
CA GLY A 39 -3.12 -10.84 -17.66
C GLY A 39 -2.38 -10.38 -16.42
N SER A 40 -2.07 -9.08 -16.40
CA SER A 40 -1.37 -8.40 -15.33
C SER A 40 -2.31 -7.42 -14.62
N ASP A 41 -2.10 -7.20 -13.34
CA ASP A 41 -2.71 -6.09 -12.61
C ASP A 41 -1.93 -4.78 -12.85
N GLY A 42 -2.37 -3.68 -12.22
CA GLY A 42 -1.67 -2.39 -12.35
C GLY A 42 -0.25 -2.41 -11.78
N TRP A 43 0.06 -3.30 -10.83
CA TRP A 43 1.43 -3.50 -10.35
C TRP A 43 2.31 -4.14 -11.44
N GLY A 44 1.76 -5.10 -12.18
CA GLY A 44 2.38 -5.68 -13.36
C GLY A 44 2.69 -4.63 -14.43
N LEU A 45 1.79 -3.69 -14.69
CA LEU A 45 2.04 -2.59 -15.63
C LEU A 45 3.22 -1.69 -15.19
N LEU A 46 3.28 -1.35 -13.90
CA LEU A 46 4.42 -0.61 -13.33
C LEU A 46 5.72 -1.42 -13.37
N ALA A 47 5.63 -2.73 -13.18
CA ALA A 47 6.76 -3.65 -13.26
C ALA A 47 7.25 -3.86 -14.69
N ALA A 48 6.37 -3.74 -15.70
CA ALA A 48 6.72 -3.85 -17.11
C ALA A 48 7.31 -2.54 -17.67
N TRP A 49 6.82 -1.38 -17.22
CA TRP A 49 7.36 -0.09 -17.65
C TRP A 49 8.84 0.06 -17.25
N ARG A 50 9.64 0.60 -18.17
CA ARG A 50 11.07 0.89 -17.99
C ARG A 50 11.33 2.34 -18.35
N ALA A 51 12.07 3.04 -17.50
CA ALA A 51 12.47 4.42 -17.77
C ALA A 51 13.39 4.47 -19.00
N ARG A 52 12.92 5.10 -20.08
CA ARG A 52 13.69 5.22 -21.35
C ARG A 52 14.87 6.18 -21.26
N ARG A 53 14.84 7.05 -20.25
CA ARG A 53 15.86 8.05 -19.94
C ARG A 53 15.84 8.30 -18.44
N GLN A 54 16.85 9.03 -17.97
CA GLN A 54 16.87 9.48 -16.59
C GLN A 54 15.77 10.53 -16.37
N TYR A 55 15.06 10.40 -15.25
CA TYR A 55 14.21 11.45 -14.71
C TYR A 55 14.80 11.88 -13.38
N ILE A 56 15.02 13.18 -13.23
CA ILE A 56 15.63 13.77 -12.05
C ILE A 56 14.68 14.85 -11.56
N TRP A 57 14.42 14.85 -10.27
CA TRP A 57 13.79 15.94 -9.55
C TRP A 57 14.78 16.42 -8.50
N ALA A 58 15.08 17.72 -8.49
CA ALA A 58 15.88 18.33 -7.43
C ALA A 58 15.08 18.43 -6.13
N ALA A 59 15.77 18.51 -4.99
CA ALA A 59 15.12 18.78 -3.71
C ALA A 59 14.30 20.09 -3.80
N GLY A 60 13.08 20.08 -3.29
CA GLY A 60 12.15 21.22 -3.39
C GLY A 60 11.38 21.33 -4.72
N GLU A 61 11.72 20.56 -5.76
CA GLU A 61 11.09 20.70 -7.09
C GLU A 61 9.68 20.08 -7.15
N ARG A 62 9.53 18.86 -6.62
CA ARG A 62 8.28 18.09 -6.70
C ARG A 62 8.07 17.29 -5.43
N ASN A 63 6.85 17.30 -4.90
CA ASN A 63 6.50 16.48 -3.75
C ASN A 63 6.34 15.00 -4.13
N VAL A 64 6.40 14.12 -3.14
CA VAL A 64 6.28 12.66 -3.33
C VAL A 64 4.99 12.30 -4.08
N PHE A 65 3.84 12.86 -3.70
CA PHE A 65 2.57 12.62 -4.40
C PHE A 65 2.65 12.96 -5.90
N GLY A 66 3.27 14.10 -6.22
CA GLY A 66 3.46 14.56 -7.58
C GLY A 66 4.38 13.67 -8.42
N ILE A 67 5.40 13.05 -7.80
CA ILE A 67 6.29 12.09 -8.45
C ILE A 67 5.58 10.73 -8.62
N LEU A 68 4.85 10.25 -7.61
CA LEU A 68 4.02 9.04 -7.71
C LEU A 68 3.02 9.18 -8.86
N ARG A 69 2.27 10.29 -8.92
CA ARG A 69 1.34 10.58 -10.03
C ARG A 69 2.02 10.51 -11.39
N PHE A 70 3.24 11.04 -11.51
CA PHE A 70 4.01 10.96 -12.75
C PHE A 70 4.31 9.50 -13.12
N LEU A 71 4.72 8.66 -12.18
CA LEU A 71 5.07 7.25 -12.42
C LEU A 71 3.85 6.41 -12.80
N PHE A 72 2.72 6.55 -12.08
CA PHE A 72 1.48 5.85 -12.40
C PHE A 72 0.95 6.22 -13.80
N ALA A 73 1.03 7.50 -14.18
CA ALA A 73 0.65 7.94 -15.52
C ALA A 73 1.51 7.29 -16.62
N ARG A 74 2.76 6.87 -16.34
CA ARG A 74 3.60 6.13 -17.32
C ARG A 74 3.14 4.69 -17.55
N ALA A 75 2.44 4.11 -16.58
CA ALA A 75 1.80 2.81 -16.70
C ALA A 75 0.35 2.91 -17.21
N GLY A 76 -0.13 4.12 -17.55
CA GLY A 76 -1.52 4.33 -17.99
C GLY A 76 -2.55 4.26 -16.85
N LEU A 77 -2.10 4.42 -15.61
CA LEU A 77 -2.94 4.36 -14.41
C LEU A 77 -3.23 5.77 -13.90
N GLU A 78 -4.45 6.00 -13.42
CA GLU A 78 -4.81 7.21 -12.69
C GLU A 78 -4.34 7.09 -11.24
N PHE A 79 -3.87 8.18 -10.65
CA PHE A 79 -3.36 8.20 -9.28
C PHE A 79 -4.04 9.30 -8.47
N SER A 80 -4.63 8.91 -7.34
CA SER A 80 -5.38 9.79 -6.44
C SER A 80 -5.11 9.41 -4.97
N SER A 81 -5.72 10.16 -4.04
CA SER A 81 -5.65 9.95 -2.60
C SER A 81 -7.04 9.75 -2.00
N VAL A 82 -7.13 8.92 -0.98
CA VAL A 82 -8.35 8.67 -0.17
C VAL A 82 -8.10 8.90 1.33
N GLY A 83 -7.19 9.82 1.65
CA GLY A 83 -6.71 10.05 3.02
C GLY A 83 -5.23 9.70 3.12
N SER A 84 -4.41 10.38 2.31
CA SER A 84 -2.95 10.23 2.33
C SER A 84 -2.30 11.10 3.40
N SER A 85 -1.08 10.74 3.75
CA SER A 85 -0.30 11.45 4.77
C SER A 85 0.06 12.87 4.40
N SER A 86 0.38 13.67 5.41
CA SER A 86 0.85 15.04 5.24
C SER A 86 2.19 15.06 4.48
N GLU A 87 3.04 14.06 4.74
CA GLU A 87 4.38 13.91 4.17
C GLU A 87 4.27 13.66 2.68
N SER A 88 3.26 12.92 2.21
CA SER A 88 3.05 12.70 0.78
C SER A 88 2.87 14.01 -0.01
N ALA A 89 2.26 15.02 0.62
CA ALA A 89 2.01 16.33 0.06
C ALA A 89 3.14 17.33 0.31
N ASN A 90 3.86 17.19 1.43
CA ASN A 90 4.79 18.20 1.94
C ASN A 90 6.29 17.79 1.87
N LEU A 91 6.60 16.53 1.57
CA LEU A 91 7.98 16.07 1.37
C LEU A 91 8.39 16.26 -0.09
N TYR A 92 9.45 17.04 -0.32
CA TYR A 92 9.99 17.37 -1.65
C TYR A 92 11.42 16.83 -1.81
N PRO A 93 11.59 15.51 -2.00
CA PRO A 93 12.91 14.89 -2.01
C PRO A 93 13.65 15.18 -3.31
N ALA A 94 14.99 15.19 -3.27
CA ALA A 94 15.76 14.91 -4.46
C ALA A 94 15.51 13.45 -4.86
N PHE A 95 15.01 13.20 -6.07
CA PHE A 95 14.66 11.86 -6.52
C PHE A 95 15.14 11.61 -7.94
N THR A 96 15.62 10.40 -8.21
CA THR A 96 16.11 10.01 -9.52
C THR A 96 15.58 8.64 -9.88
N VAL A 97 15.00 8.55 -11.07
CA VAL A 97 14.68 7.30 -11.75
C VAL A 97 15.73 7.08 -12.83
N HIS A 98 16.50 6.02 -12.69
CA HIS A 98 17.60 5.72 -13.59
C HIS A 98 17.09 5.11 -14.91
N PRO A 99 17.82 5.30 -16.03
CA PRO A 99 17.50 4.57 -17.27
C PRO A 99 17.41 3.07 -17.02
N GLY A 100 16.36 2.43 -17.54
CA GLY A 100 16.09 1.00 -17.35
C GLY A 100 15.46 0.63 -16.00
N GLU A 101 15.32 1.55 -15.05
CA GLU A 101 14.61 1.29 -13.79
C GLU A 101 13.12 1.07 -14.05
N SER A 102 12.51 0.14 -13.29
CA SER A 102 11.08 -0.11 -13.37
C SER A 102 10.26 0.94 -12.63
N GLY A 103 9.04 1.20 -13.10
CA GLY A 103 8.10 2.08 -12.40
C GLY A 103 7.81 1.57 -11.00
N LEU A 104 7.66 0.24 -10.85
CA LEU A 104 7.43 -0.40 -9.56
C LEU A 104 8.60 -0.19 -8.58
N THR A 105 9.84 -0.25 -9.05
CA THR A 105 11.02 -0.02 -8.20
C THR A 105 11.05 1.43 -7.70
N ALA A 106 10.82 2.38 -8.60
CA ALA A 106 10.76 3.80 -8.25
C ALA A 106 9.61 4.09 -7.26
N VAL A 107 8.42 3.53 -7.48
CA VAL A 107 7.28 3.67 -6.56
C VAL A 107 7.60 3.11 -5.18
N ARG A 108 8.23 1.92 -5.08
CA ARG A 108 8.63 1.34 -3.78
C ARG A 108 9.63 2.22 -3.04
N ARG A 109 10.60 2.79 -3.74
CA ARG A 109 11.56 3.74 -3.15
C ARG A 109 10.88 5.01 -2.63
N LEU A 110 9.88 5.52 -3.34
CA LEU A 110 9.09 6.67 -2.86
C LEU A 110 8.22 6.32 -1.67
N LEU A 111 7.50 5.20 -1.71
CA LEU A 111 6.70 4.71 -0.58
C LEU A 111 7.57 4.41 0.63
N ALA A 112 8.85 4.07 0.44
CA ALA A 112 9.76 3.87 1.54
C ALA A 112 9.85 5.13 2.43
N PHE A 113 9.67 6.34 1.89
CA PHE A 113 9.67 7.61 2.63
C PHE A 113 8.42 7.86 3.48
N LEU A 114 7.30 7.27 3.09
CA LEU A 114 5.98 7.65 3.59
C LEU A 114 5.38 6.60 4.53
N PRO A 115 4.47 6.94 5.45
CA PRO A 115 3.64 5.94 6.16
C PRO A 115 2.59 5.28 5.26
N ASP A 116 2.32 5.86 4.09
CA ASP A 116 1.26 5.45 3.18
C ASP A 116 1.43 4.06 2.56
N VAL A 117 0.29 3.52 2.15
CA VAL A 117 0.12 2.36 1.29
C VAL A 117 -0.59 2.77 0.01
N ILE A 118 -0.43 1.95 -1.03
CA ILE A 118 -1.20 2.10 -2.27
C ILE A 118 -2.00 0.83 -2.49
N TYR A 119 -3.25 0.98 -2.91
CA TYR A 119 -4.05 -0.10 -3.47
C TYR A 119 -4.62 0.30 -4.83
N LEU A 120 -4.98 -0.71 -5.62
CA LEU A 120 -5.48 -0.56 -6.98
C LEU A 120 -6.94 -0.99 -7.06
N ARG A 121 -7.73 -0.20 -7.79
CA ARG A 121 -9.10 -0.53 -8.18
C ARG A 121 -9.29 -0.19 -9.65
N GLY A 122 -9.30 -1.23 -10.49
CA GLY A 122 -9.26 -1.04 -11.94
C GLY A 122 -8.01 -0.26 -12.35
N GLU A 123 -8.20 0.80 -13.13
CA GLU A 123 -7.19 1.74 -13.59
C GLU A 123 -6.75 2.78 -12.55
N PHE A 124 -7.39 2.82 -11.38
CA PHE A 124 -7.10 3.79 -10.34
C PHE A 124 -6.18 3.21 -9.27
N ALA A 125 -5.12 3.96 -8.94
CA ALA A 125 -4.27 3.76 -7.80
C ALA A 125 -4.58 4.81 -6.73
N PHE A 126 -4.85 4.36 -5.51
CA PHE A 126 -5.20 5.20 -4.39
C PHE A 126 -4.11 5.16 -3.33
N LEU A 127 -3.64 6.34 -2.92
CA LEU A 127 -2.76 6.53 -1.77
C LEU A 127 -3.61 6.68 -0.50
N LYS A 128 -3.25 5.93 0.54
CA LYS A 128 -3.90 5.96 1.85
C LYS A 128 -2.85 5.88 2.95
N GLU A 129 -3.03 6.66 4.00
CA GLU A 129 -2.33 6.51 5.27
C GLU A 129 -3.17 5.65 6.22
N PRO A 130 -2.72 4.43 6.58
CA PRO A 130 -3.46 3.59 7.52
C PRO A 130 -3.26 4.12 8.95
N LEU A 131 -4.22 4.84 9.51
CA LEU A 131 -4.12 5.37 10.87
C LEU A 131 -4.49 4.33 11.92
N ALA A 132 -3.79 4.31 13.06
CA ALA A 132 -4.15 3.44 14.17
C ALA A 132 -5.49 3.84 14.85
N THR A 133 -5.88 5.10 14.68
CA THR A 133 -7.11 5.70 15.22
C THR A 133 -8.26 5.71 14.21
N GLU A 134 -8.09 5.08 13.04
CA GLU A 134 -9.15 5.03 12.03
C GLU A 134 -10.31 4.17 12.53
N SER A 135 -11.52 4.73 12.47
CA SER A 135 -12.74 4.03 12.88
C SER A 135 -13.06 2.87 11.93
N ALA A 136 -13.63 1.80 12.48
CA ALA A 136 -14.10 0.69 11.67
C ALA A 136 -15.21 1.15 10.70
N ALA A 137 -15.04 0.83 9.42
CA ALA A 137 -16.04 1.02 8.37
C ALA A 137 -17.15 -0.02 8.45
N TYR A 138 -16.87 -1.19 9.04
CA TYR A 138 -17.81 -2.31 9.13
C TYR A 138 -17.48 -3.25 10.29
N ALA A 139 -18.46 -4.03 10.76
CA ALA A 139 -18.31 -5.02 11.82
C ALA A 139 -18.81 -6.40 11.38
N TYR A 140 -17.98 -7.43 11.60
CA TYR A 140 -18.32 -8.84 11.40
C TYR A 140 -18.46 -9.55 12.75
N GLY A 141 -19.32 -10.57 12.82
CA GLY A 141 -19.55 -11.39 14.02
C GLY A 141 -21.04 -11.54 14.32
N THR A 142 -21.67 -10.48 14.83
CA THR A 142 -23.06 -10.50 15.30
C THR A 142 -24.09 -10.49 14.16
N GLU A 143 -24.08 -9.45 13.32
CA GLU A 143 -25.06 -9.31 12.22
C GLU A 143 -24.57 -9.97 10.94
N HIS A 144 -23.29 -9.76 10.61
CA HIS A 144 -22.64 -10.39 9.47
C HIS A 144 -21.82 -11.59 9.94
N ALA A 145 -22.34 -12.79 9.71
CA ALA A 145 -21.76 -14.02 10.23
C ALA A 145 -20.29 -14.21 9.82
N LEU A 146 -19.46 -14.51 10.82
CA LEU A 146 -18.08 -14.95 10.62
C LEU A 146 -18.04 -16.48 10.55
N LEU A 147 -17.73 -17.02 9.37
CA LEU A 147 -17.76 -18.47 9.12
C LEU A 147 -16.48 -19.16 9.61
N ARG A 148 -15.35 -18.47 9.49
CA ARG A 148 -14.04 -18.93 9.97
C ARG A 148 -13.14 -17.74 10.20
N GLY A 149 -12.27 -17.83 11.21
CA GLY A 149 -11.19 -16.88 11.44
C GLY A 149 -9.87 -17.60 11.72
N ARG A 150 -8.77 -17.05 11.22
CA ARG A 150 -7.41 -17.41 11.63
C ARG A 150 -6.67 -16.11 11.88
N TYR A 151 -6.14 -15.95 13.08
CA TYR A 151 -5.49 -14.72 13.53
C TYR A 151 -4.09 -15.04 14.04
N ARG A 152 -3.14 -14.16 13.72
CA ARG A 152 -1.76 -14.23 14.17
C ARG A 152 -1.32 -12.84 14.61
N ALA A 153 -0.91 -12.76 15.87
CA ALA A 153 -0.14 -11.63 16.37
C ALA A 153 1.34 -12.02 16.31
N GLY A 154 2.12 -11.28 15.53
CA GLY A 154 3.57 -11.33 15.52
C GLY A 154 4.16 -10.27 16.44
N ALA A 155 5.42 -10.46 16.80
CA ALA A 155 6.20 -9.39 17.41
C ALA A 155 6.45 -8.28 16.37
N VAL A 156 6.32 -7.02 16.79
CA VAL A 156 6.63 -5.86 15.93
C VAL A 156 8.13 -5.79 15.73
N GLU A 157 8.56 -5.70 14.48
CA GLU A 157 9.97 -5.58 14.11
C GLU A 157 10.13 -4.66 12.90
N PRO A 158 10.84 -3.54 13.04
CA PRO A 158 11.49 -2.99 14.25
C PRO A 158 10.48 -2.41 15.26
N ASN A 159 10.86 -2.35 16.55
CA ASN A 159 10.11 -1.66 17.62
C ASN A 159 10.83 -0.40 18.15
N ARG A 160 12.01 -0.07 17.59
CA ARG A 160 12.72 1.19 17.79
C ARG A 160 13.28 1.68 16.45
N ALA A 161 13.07 2.95 16.15
CA ALA A 161 13.59 3.60 14.95
C ALA A 161 14.47 4.78 15.33
N GLN A 162 15.71 4.76 14.87
CA GLN A 162 16.60 5.92 14.88
C GLN A 162 16.67 6.51 13.48
N VAL A 163 16.38 7.79 13.35
CA VAL A 163 16.37 8.50 12.07
C VAL A 163 17.44 9.57 12.08
N PHE A 164 18.36 9.48 11.12
CA PHE A 164 19.43 10.43 10.89
C PHE A 164 19.14 11.21 9.61
N GLY A 165 18.92 12.52 9.75
CA GLY A 165 18.73 13.44 8.63
C GLY A 165 19.95 14.30 8.35
N ASP A 166 19.73 15.44 7.68
CA ASP A 166 20.74 16.48 7.49
C ASP A 166 20.89 17.28 8.79
N GLU A 167 21.95 17.01 9.55
CA GLU A 167 22.23 17.57 10.87
C GLU A 167 21.11 17.39 11.93
N VAL A 168 20.08 16.61 11.62
CA VAL A 168 18.96 16.29 12.52
C VAL A 168 18.95 14.81 12.91
N PHE A 169 18.45 14.54 14.11
CA PHE A 169 18.30 13.20 14.64
C PHE A 169 16.99 13.09 15.41
N ALA A 170 16.29 11.97 15.24
CA ALA A 170 15.14 11.61 16.03
C ALA A 170 15.16 10.13 16.40
N GLU A 171 14.54 9.81 17.53
CA GLU A 171 14.40 8.45 18.01
C GLU A 171 12.95 8.19 18.43
N ARG A 172 12.38 7.10 17.91
CA ARG A 172 10.99 6.68 18.16
C ARG A 172 10.99 5.25 18.70
N LEU A 173 10.14 4.99 19.69
CA LEU A 173 10.02 3.68 20.34
C LEU A 173 8.55 3.26 20.46
N ASP A 174 8.31 1.98 20.16
CA ASP A 174 7.12 1.26 20.60
C ASP A 174 7.43 0.61 21.96
N TRP A 175 7.19 1.34 23.05
CA TRP A 175 7.46 0.86 24.41
C TRP A 175 6.77 -0.47 24.73
N PRO A 176 5.46 -0.66 24.44
CA PRO A 176 4.83 -1.97 24.59
C PRO A 176 5.56 -3.10 23.86
N GLY A 177 6.00 -2.86 22.61
CA GLY A 177 6.78 -3.81 21.84
C GLY A 177 8.15 -4.13 22.47
N VAL A 178 8.85 -3.11 22.97
CA VAL A 178 10.15 -3.28 23.66
C VAL A 178 9.98 -4.07 24.96
N GLU A 179 8.94 -3.79 25.74
CA GLU A 179 8.64 -4.54 26.97
C GLU A 179 8.31 -6.01 26.67
N ALA A 180 7.62 -6.27 25.56
CA ALA A 180 7.19 -7.62 25.19
C ALA A 180 8.32 -8.50 24.63
N VAL A 181 9.21 -7.93 23.80
CA VAL A 181 10.19 -8.72 23.02
C VAL A 181 11.60 -8.15 22.99
N TYR A 182 11.90 -7.21 23.89
CA TYR A 182 13.16 -6.45 23.97
C TYR A 182 13.41 -5.57 22.74
N ASP A 183 14.52 -4.81 22.78
CA ASP A 183 14.88 -3.83 21.76
C ASP A 183 15.17 -4.48 20.40
N ARG A 184 14.56 -3.95 19.35
CA ARG A 184 14.76 -4.31 17.94
C ARG A 184 14.89 -3.01 17.13
N LEU A 185 16.13 -2.54 17.08
CA LEU A 185 16.52 -1.28 16.45
C LEU A 185 16.57 -1.39 14.93
N VAL A 186 16.02 -0.38 14.26
CA VAL A 186 16.42 0.00 12.89
C VAL A 186 17.02 1.40 12.87
N GLN A 187 18.01 1.59 12.00
CA GLN A 187 18.57 2.91 11.71
C GLN A 187 18.20 3.30 10.28
N VAL A 188 17.65 4.50 10.13
CA VAL A 188 17.25 5.08 8.84
C VAL A 188 18.10 6.32 8.61
N HIS A 189 18.78 6.35 7.47
CA HIS A 189 19.55 7.50 7.03
C HIS A 189 18.82 8.16 5.85
N ASP A 190 18.43 9.42 6.03
CA ASP A 190 17.66 10.17 5.05
C ASP A 190 18.04 11.65 5.07
N GLN A 191 19.04 11.99 4.26
CA GLN A 191 19.57 13.36 4.17
C GLN A 191 18.56 14.38 3.59
N THR A 192 17.36 13.95 3.21
CA THR A 192 16.32 14.89 2.77
C THR A 192 15.54 15.51 3.93
N LEU A 193 15.70 14.97 5.15
CA LEU A 193 15.05 15.45 6.36
C LEU A 193 15.90 16.57 6.98
N THR A 194 15.32 17.76 7.12
CA THR A 194 16.04 18.98 7.57
C THR A 194 15.48 19.54 8.88
N SER A 195 14.50 18.87 9.48
CA SER A 195 13.91 19.24 10.76
C SER A 195 13.71 18.01 11.64
N VAL A 196 13.69 18.23 12.97
CA VAL A 196 13.41 17.17 13.94
C VAL A 196 12.03 16.57 13.72
N ALA A 197 11.01 17.40 13.45
CA ALA A 197 9.64 16.93 13.21
C ALA A 197 9.59 15.92 12.04
N GLN A 198 10.22 16.24 10.90
CA GLN A 198 10.31 15.31 9.77
C GLN A 198 11.03 13.99 10.12
N ALA A 199 12.05 14.04 10.98
CA ALA A 199 12.75 12.85 11.44
C ALA A 199 11.88 12.01 12.41
N GLU A 200 11.06 12.66 13.23
CA GLU A 200 10.06 11.98 14.08
C GLU A 200 8.97 11.32 13.24
N ASP A 201 8.38 12.04 12.28
CA ASP A 201 7.35 11.52 11.36
C ASP A 201 7.89 10.32 10.57
N ARG A 202 9.16 10.37 10.15
CA ARG A 202 9.85 9.26 9.49
C ARG A 202 9.96 8.04 10.40
N GLY A 203 10.30 8.24 11.67
CA GLY A 203 10.41 7.16 12.66
C GLY A 203 9.05 6.55 12.97
N ASP A 204 8.01 7.38 13.10
CA ASP A 204 6.63 6.93 13.32
C ASP A 204 6.10 6.15 12.10
N ALA A 205 6.41 6.58 10.87
CA ALA A 205 6.09 5.84 9.66
C ALA A 205 6.73 4.45 9.60
N VAL A 206 7.98 4.32 10.06
CA VAL A 206 8.70 3.05 10.15
C VAL A 206 8.03 2.11 11.15
N LEU A 207 7.77 2.59 12.37
CA LEU A 207 7.12 1.80 13.41
C LEU A 207 5.68 1.43 13.01
N ARG A 208 4.96 2.33 12.35
CA ARG A 208 3.60 2.07 11.88
C ARG A 208 3.54 0.93 10.86
N LYS A 209 4.47 0.92 9.89
CA LYS A 209 4.59 -0.18 8.92
C LYS A 209 4.96 -1.50 9.58
N ALA A 210 5.87 -1.47 10.55
CA ALA A 210 6.22 -2.65 11.33
C ALA A 210 5.00 -3.22 12.07
N ALA A 211 4.20 -2.35 12.70
CA ALA A 211 2.98 -2.74 13.40
C ALA A 211 1.93 -3.36 12.44
N LEU A 212 1.74 -2.77 11.25
CA LEU A 212 0.86 -3.34 10.21
C LEU A 212 1.32 -4.72 9.74
N ALA A 213 2.63 -4.93 9.59
CA ALA A 213 3.20 -6.20 9.13
C ALA A 213 3.19 -7.30 10.21
N ALA A 214 3.19 -6.91 11.49
CA ALA A 214 3.23 -7.85 12.62
C ALA A 214 1.88 -8.55 12.83
N ALA A 215 0.76 -7.88 12.54
CA ALA A 215 -0.56 -8.49 12.59
C ALA A 215 -0.90 -9.14 11.24
N ASN A 216 -1.37 -10.39 11.28
CA ASN A 216 -1.86 -11.07 10.08
C ASN A 216 -3.05 -11.95 10.43
N GLY A 217 -4.00 -12.08 9.52
CA GLY A 217 -5.13 -12.95 9.69
C GLY A 217 -5.94 -13.09 8.41
N GLU A 218 -6.87 -14.03 8.45
CA GLU A 218 -7.88 -14.22 7.42
C GLU A 218 -9.21 -14.53 8.10
N ILE A 219 -10.28 -14.01 7.51
CA ILE A 219 -11.65 -14.36 7.87
C ILE A 219 -12.35 -14.88 6.62
N VAL A 220 -13.26 -15.82 6.82
CA VAL A 220 -14.20 -16.28 5.80
C VAL A 220 -15.57 -15.77 6.21
N VAL A 221 -16.16 -14.96 5.36
CA VAL A 221 -17.45 -14.29 5.57
C VAL A 221 -18.28 -14.42 4.29
N PRO A 222 -19.62 -14.32 4.38
CA PRO A 222 -20.43 -13.99 3.22
C PRO A 222 -19.92 -12.72 2.53
N VAL A 223 -20.19 -12.58 1.24
CA VAL A 223 -19.69 -11.44 0.46
C VAL A 223 -20.22 -10.13 1.05
N ASN A 224 -19.31 -9.19 1.34
CA ASN A 224 -19.64 -7.79 1.57
C ASN A 224 -19.29 -6.99 0.30
N CYS A 225 -20.31 -6.52 -0.42
CA CYS A 225 -20.10 -5.84 -1.69
C CYS A 225 -19.48 -4.43 -1.54
N GLY A 226 -19.53 -3.84 -0.35
CA GLY A 226 -19.00 -2.50 -0.06
C GLY A 226 -17.61 -2.49 0.56
N GLN A 227 -17.04 -3.67 0.87
CA GLN A 227 -15.72 -3.78 1.49
C GLN A 227 -14.61 -3.50 0.47
N GLU A 228 -13.69 -2.61 0.81
CA GLU A 228 -12.50 -2.27 0.02
C GLU A 228 -11.20 -2.64 0.77
N LEU A 229 -10.09 -2.67 0.02
CA LEU A 229 -8.76 -2.86 0.62
C LEU A 229 -8.43 -1.67 1.54
N TYR A 230 -7.85 -1.99 2.70
CA TYR A 230 -7.50 -1.03 3.76
C TYR A 230 -8.68 -0.31 4.43
N ASP A 231 -9.91 -0.79 4.26
CA ASP A 231 -10.99 -0.48 5.20
C ASP A 231 -10.68 -1.12 6.56
N VAL A 232 -10.80 -0.35 7.64
CA VAL A 232 -10.72 -0.89 8.99
C VAL A 232 -12.02 -1.63 9.30
N ILE A 233 -11.91 -2.83 9.86
CA ILE A 233 -13.07 -3.64 10.25
C ILE A 233 -12.96 -4.05 11.71
N GLU A 234 -14.12 -4.16 12.35
CA GLU A 234 -14.26 -4.82 13.64
C GLU A 234 -14.61 -6.30 13.43
N VAL A 235 -14.07 -7.14 14.29
CA VAL A 235 -14.34 -8.58 14.31
C VAL A 235 -14.67 -8.97 15.75
N THR A 236 -15.90 -9.44 15.97
CA THR A 236 -16.42 -9.86 17.29
C THR A 236 -16.68 -11.35 17.36
#